data_AF-A0A8S0HD13-F1
#
_entry.id   AF-A0A8S0HD13-F1
#
_cell.length_a   1.000
_cell.length_b   1.000
_cell.length_c   1.000
_cell.angle_alpha   90.00
_cell.angle_beta   90.00
_cell.angle_gamma   90.00
#
_symmetry.space_group_name_H-M   'P 1'
#
loop_
_entity.id
_entity.type
_entity.pdbx_description
1 polymer ?
#
loop_
_entity_poly.entity_id
_entity_poly.type
_entity_poly.pdbx_seq_one_letter_code
_entity_poly.pdbx_strand_id
1 'polypeptide(L)'
;MPFEGTQLLYAPHPGVVSFLRPAGSWVEAGEPVFEVIDPLSDRVSTVCAGTSGVLFAVERLRYAQPGFWLAKVAGREALRHGRLLND
;
A
#
# COMPACT_ATOMS: atom_id res chain seq x y z
N MET A 1 19.40 5.02 4.73
CA MET A 1 18.78 6.35 4.52
C MET A 1 17.34 6.37 5.03
N PRO A 2 16.76 7.52 5.45
CA PRO A 2 15.49 7.57 6.21
C PRO A 2 14.26 6.94 5.53
N PHE A 3 14.27 6.74 4.20
CA PHE A 3 13.14 6.18 3.46
C PHE A 3 13.35 4.75 2.93
N GLU A 4 14.51 4.12 3.19
CA GLU A 4 14.81 2.79 2.64
C GLU A 4 13.84 1.70 3.13
N GLY A 5 13.23 1.89 4.30
CA GLY A 5 12.20 0.99 4.84
C GLY A 5 10.77 1.30 4.41
N THR A 6 10.58 2.24 3.48
CA THR A 6 9.23 2.54 2.98
C THR A 6 8.76 1.49 1.98
N GLN A 7 7.72 0.76 2.34
CA GLN A 7 6.95 -0.07 1.42
C GLN A 7 5.89 0.78 0.70
N LEU A 8 5.75 0.55 -0.60
CA LEU A 8 4.63 1.05 -1.40
C LEU A 8 3.70 -0.12 -1.71
N LEU A 9 2.42 0.02 -1.41
CA LEU A 9 1.39 -0.98 -1.69
C LEU A 9 0.61 -0.57 -2.94
N TYR A 10 0.46 -1.52 -3.86
CA TYR A 10 -0.18 -1.32 -5.15
C TYR A 10 -1.39 -2.24 -5.30
N ALA A 11 -2.38 -1.83 -6.08
CA ALA A 11 -3.45 -2.72 -6.47
C ALA A 11 -2.96 -3.77 -7.48
N PRO A 12 -3.35 -5.05 -7.34
CA PRO A 12 -3.00 -6.10 -8.31
C PRO A 12 -3.81 -5.99 -9.62
N HIS A 13 -4.91 -5.22 -9.62
CA HIS A 13 -5.76 -4.98 -10.78
C HIS A 13 -6.55 -3.67 -10.60
N PRO A 14 -7.17 -3.10 -11.66
CA PRO A 14 -8.12 -2.00 -11.53
C PRO A 14 -9.36 -2.42 -10.73
N GLY A 15 -9.97 -1.49 -9.99
CA GLY A 15 -11.16 -1.80 -9.20
C GLY A 15 -11.47 -0.74 -8.15
N VAL A 16 -12.64 -0.85 -7.51
CA VAL A 16 -13.05 0.01 -6.40
C VAL A 16 -12.20 -0.32 -5.16
N VAL A 17 -11.72 0.71 -4.48
CA VAL A 17 -10.82 0.57 -3.32
C VAL A 17 -11.58 0.81 -2.02
N SER A 18 -11.43 -0.13 -1.07
CA SER A 18 -11.91 0.00 0.30
C SER A 18 -10.73 -0.08 1.27
N PHE A 19 -10.46 1.00 2.03
CA PHE A 19 -9.38 1.02 3.01
C PHE A 19 -9.86 0.46 4.35
N LEU A 20 -9.08 -0.45 4.93
CA LEU A 20 -9.38 -1.14 6.18
C LEU A 20 -8.67 -0.51 7.39
N ARG A 21 -7.70 0.37 7.13
CA ARG A 21 -6.89 1.07 8.13
C ARG A 21 -6.75 2.55 7.78
N PRO A 22 -6.85 3.46 8.77
CA PRO A 22 -6.62 4.88 8.53
C PRO A 22 -5.11 5.19 8.47
N ALA A 23 -4.75 6.28 7.80
CA ALA A 23 -3.39 6.81 7.88
C ALA A 23 -3.02 7.15 9.35
N GLY A 24 -1.76 6.95 9.71
CA GLY A 24 -1.23 7.07 11.07
C GLY A 24 -1.36 5.80 11.91
N SER A 25 -2.08 4.77 11.44
CA SER A 25 -2.15 3.49 12.15
C SER A 25 -0.82 2.73 12.09
N TRP A 26 -0.53 1.98 13.14
CA TRP A 26 0.46 0.91 13.09
C TRP A 26 -0.19 -0.33 12.45
N VAL A 27 0.56 -1.02 11.59
CA VAL A 27 0.18 -2.29 10.96
C VAL A 27 1.28 -3.32 11.13
N GLU A 28 0.91 -4.58 11.31
CA GLU A 28 1.86 -5.69 11.28
C GLU A 28 2.06 -6.25 9.86
N ALA A 29 3.20 -6.88 9.60
CA ALA A 29 3.40 -7.64 8.37
C ALA A 29 2.32 -8.73 8.24
N GLY A 30 1.70 -8.83 7.08
CA GLY A 30 0.55 -9.69 6.81
C GLY A 30 -0.81 -9.07 7.16
N GLU A 31 -0.85 -7.92 7.82
CA GLU A 31 -2.11 -7.28 8.20
C GLU A 31 -2.82 -6.64 6.98
N PRO A 32 -4.13 -6.87 6.79
CA PRO A 32 -4.90 -6.24 5.71
C PRO A 32 -4.93 -4.71 5.77
N VAL A 33 -4.61 -4.05 4.66
CA VAL A 33 -4.60 -2.58 4.55
C VAL A 33 -5.77 -2.07 3.70
N PHE A 34 -6.01 -2.68 2.55
CA PHE A 34 -7.13 -2.33 1.68
C PHE A 34 -7.58 -3.50 0.81
N GLU A 35 -8.79 -3.41 0.28
CA GLU A 35 -9.34 -4.33 -0.71
C GLU A 35 -9.53 -3.62 -2.05
N VAL A 36 -9.37 -4.38 -3.13
CA VAL A 36 -9.64 -3.94 -4.49
C VAL A 36 -10.69 -4.86 -5.10
N ILE A 37 -11.81 -4.26 -5.51
CA ILE A 37 -13.00 -4.97 -5.98
C ILE A 37 -13.18 -4.68 -7.48
N ASP A 38 -13.11 -5.72 -8.30
CA ASP A 38 -13.38 -5.69 -9.73
C ASP A 38 -14.70 -6.42 -10.02
N PRO A 39 -15.83 -5.69 -10.11
CA PRO A 39 -17.15 -6.29 -10.31
C PRO A 39 -17.35 -6.82 -11.73
N LEU A 40 -16.50 -6.42 -12.70
CA LEU A 40 -16.61 -6.89 -14.08
C LEU A 40 -16.03 -8.29 -14.23
N SER A 41 -15.02 -8.63 -13.43
CA SER A 41 -14.36 -9.93 -13.41
C SER A 41 -14.73 -10.79 -12.20
N ASP A 42 -15.70 -10.36 -11.39
CA ASP A 42 -16.13 -11.00 -10.14
C ASP A 42 -14.95 -11.37 -9.21
N ARG A 43 -14.07 -10.40 -8.95
CA ARG A 43 -12.84 -10.61 -8.18
C ARG A 43 -12.67 -9.57 -7.08
N VAL A 44 -12.24 -10.04 -5.90
CA VAL A 44 -11.80 -9.21 -4.78
C VAL A 44 -10.38 -9.62 -4.39
N SER A 45 -9.50 -8.63 -4.24
CA SER A 45 -8.14 -8.84 -3.75
C SER A 45 -7.88 -8.02 -2.50
N THR A 46 -7.50 -8.69 -1.41
CA THR A 46 -7.01 -8.02 -0.19
C THR A 46 -5.51 -7.78 -0.32
N VAL A 47 -5.08 -6.54 -0.08
CA VAL A 47 -3.68 -6.16 -0.05
C VAL A 47 -3.24 -5.97 1.39
N CYS A 48 -2.28 -6.77 1.82
CA CYS A 48 -1.70 -6.72 3.15
C CYS A 48 -0.40 -5.91 3.18
N ALA A 49 -0.05 -5.41 4.37
CA ALA A 49 1.28 -4.86 4.62
C ALA A 49 2.33 -5.98 4.47
N GLY A 50 3.43 -5.71 3.79
CA GLY A 50 4.58 -6.62 3.70
C GLY A 50 5.66 -6.34 4.73
N THR A 51 5.54 -5.24 5.49
CA THR A 51 6.40 -4.91 6.63
C THR A 51 5.54 -4.39 7.77
N SER A 52 5.95 -4.64 9.02
CA SER A 52 5.38 -3.94 10.16
C SER A 52 5.87 -2.49 10.20
N GLY A 53 5.00 -1.56 10.58
CA GLY A 53 5.33 -0.14 10.66
C GLY A 53 4.14 0.80 10.64
N VAL A 54 4.40 2.09 10.43
CA VAL A 54 3.34 3.12 10.38
C VAL A 54 2.80 3.24 8.96
N LEU A 55 1.50 3.05 8.77
CA LEU A 55 0.76 3.40 7.56
C LEU A 55 0.67 4.93 7.44
N PHE A 56 1.72 5.59 6.98
CA PHE A 56 1.82 7.04 7.05
C PHE A 56 1.14 7.78 5.89
N ALA A 57 0.86 7.08 4.78
CA ALA A 57 0.14 7.65 3.64
C ALA A 57 -0.84 6.64 3.07
N VAL A 58 -2.04 7.11 2.77
CA VAL A 58 -3.11 6.38 2.09
C VAL A 58 -3.66 7.30 1.02
N GLU A 59 -3.83 6.80 -0.20
CA GLU A 59 -4.44 7.61 -1.24
C GLU A 59 -5.94 7.76 -1.07
N ARG A 60 -6.47 8.91 -1.50
CA ARG A 60 -7.92 9.18 -1.42
C ARG A 60 -8.68 8.80 -2.68
N LEU A 61 -8.02 8.11 -3.61
CA LEU A 61 -8.66 7.55 -4.80
C LEU A 61 -9.65 6.46 -4.38
N ARG A 62 -10.82 6.47 -5.01
CA ARG A 62 -11.85 5.43 -4.84
C ARG A 62 -11.74 4.30 -5.86
N TYR A 63 -10.88 4.47 -6.86
CA TYR A 63 -10.66 3.52 -7.93
C TYR A 63 -9.16 3.35 -8.18
N ALA A 64 -8.70 2.10 -8.19
CA ALA A 64 -7.31 1.73 -8.43
C ALA A 64 -6.97 1.81 -9.92
N GLN A 65 -5.86 2.48 -10.22
CA GLN A 65 -5.30 2.56 -11.57
C GLN A 65 -3.94 1.86 -11.59
N PRO A 66 -3.58 1.17 -12.69
CA PRO A 66 -2.25 0.56 -12.82
C PRO A 66 -1.12 1.57 -12.59
N GLY A 67 -0.09 1.16 -11.86
CA GLY A 67 1.09 1.98 -11.59
C GLY A 67 0.96 2.99 -10.43
N PHE A 68 -0.23 3.19 -9.87
CA PHE A 68 -0.43 4.06 -8.71
C PHE A 68 -0.33 3.26 -7.40
N TRP A 69 0.47 3.77 -6.45
CA TRP A 69 0.46 3.26 -5.09
C TRP A 69 -0.81 3.74 -4.38
N LEU A 70 -1.34 2.93 -3.47
CA LEU A 70 -2.56 3.23 -2.70
C LEU A 70 -2.27 3.42 -1.21
N ALA A 71 -1.17 2.87 -0.71
CA ALA A 71 -0.74 3.03 0.66
C ALA A 71 0.79 2.97 0.78
N LYS A 72 1.32 3.57 1.85
CA LYS A 72 2.74 3.50 2.20
C LYS A 72 2.91 3.14 3.67
N VAL A 73 3.77 2.17 3.93
CA VAL A 73 4.13 1.73 5.28
C VAL A 73 5.60 2.05 5.53
N ALA A 74 5.89 2.79 6.59
CA ALA A 74 7.25 3.08 7.03
C ALA A 74 7.72 1.97 7.98
N GLY A 75 8.44 0.99 7.42
CA GLY A 75 9.08 -0.10 8.15
C GLY A 75 10.47 0.27 8.67
N ARG A 76 11.00 -0.56 9.57
CA ARG A 76 12.33 -0.38 10.18
C ARG A 76 13.47 -0.96 9.35
N GLU A 77 13.18 -1.99 8.56
CA GLU A 77 14.16 -2.67 7.72
C GLU A 77 14.20 -2.06 6.32
N ALA A 78 15.39 -1.91 5.74
CA ALA A 78 15.55 -1.41 4.40
C ALA A 78 14.99 -2.42 3.38
N LEU A 79 13.93 -2.03 2.66
CA LEU A 79 13.27 -2.83 1.62
C LEU A 79 13.72 -2.45 0.21
N ARG A 80 14.35 -1.28 0.04
CA ARG A 80 14.85 -0.78 -1.24
C ARG A 80 16.33 -0.45 -1.17
N HIS A 81 17.06 -0.73 -2.23
CA HIS A 81 18.45 -0.32 -2.43
C HIS A 81 18.54 0.51 -3.71
N GLY A 82 19.05 1.74 -3.64
CA GLY A 82 19.15 2.65 -4.79
C GLY A 82 18.86 4.12 -4.43
N ARG A 83 18.96 5.01 -5.42
CA ARG A 83 18.64 6.44 -5.26
C ARG A 83 17.16 6.60 -4.91
N LEU A 84 16.89 7.14 -3.72
CA LEU A 84 15.54 7.37 -3.19
C LEU A 84 14.89 8.64 -3.75
N LEU A 85 15.70 9.57 -4.25
CA LEU A 85 15.28 10.80 -4.90
C LEU A 85 15.69 10.70 -6.37
N ASN A 86 14.75 10.97 -7.27
CA ASN A 86 15.06 11.32 -8.65
C ASN A 86 14.98 12.84 -8.69
N ASP A 87 16.11 13.50 -8.92
CA ASP A 87 16.13 14.95 -9.23
C ASP A 87 15.46 15.19 -10.59
#